data_AF-A0A2I6QLW8-F1
#
_entry.id   AF-A0A2I6QLW8-F1
#
_cell.length_a   1.000
_cell.length_b   1.000
_cell.length_c   1.000
_cell.angle_alpha   90.00
_cell.angle_beta   90.00
_cell.angle_gamma   90.00
#
_symmetry.space_group_name_H-M   'P 1'
#
loop_
_entity.id
_entity.type
_entity.pdbx_description
1 polymer ?
#
loop_
_entity_poly.entity_id
_entity_poly.type
_entity_poly.pdbx_seq_one_letter_code
_entity_poly.pdbx_strand_id
1 'polypeptide(L)'
;MSDTAIERRAPWSLKEKGQYALGFGVVAVMLFLVGFPVILLGFFGGIGFLVWKLMTAESRGETRRIFEFYLTANEILRQDERRWFGFEVKETIARGEAILRSMPAAPPLVHFALGALYSKVGDYSLADKHLSMVADEEASNELAIVFPSKELRDYTRVLRKIERNPAEAPLTSAAVRALERARKNRIQELLQQCRDRLAETARTTPALNPPDYAAMAEEGSQTNLTATDEKPHNFDDATEMPSVTASNGSPARRRKPRDPRDPRHGRKTISEVLHDIYDSHA
;
A
#
# COMPACT_ATOMS: atom_id res chain seq x y z
N MET A 1 19.15 -14.65 -33.80
CA MET A 1 17.86 -14.99 -33.17
C MET A 1 18.16 -14.98 -31.67
N SER A 2 17.88 -13.94 -30.91
CA SER A 2 16.59 -13.26 -30.72
C SER A 2 16.79 -11.83 -30.21
N ASP A 3 15.90 -10.95 -30.66
CA ASP A 3 15.81 -9.53 -30.34
C ASP A 3 15.72 -9.27 -28.83
N THR A 4 16.53 -8.33 -28.31
CA THR A 4 16.28 -7.67 -27.03
C THR A 4 15.91 -6.22 -27.29
N ALA A 5 14.61 -6.01 -27.42
CA ALA A 5 13.97 -4.72 -27.57
C ALA A 5 14.15 -3.86 -26.30
N ILE A 6 15.20 -3.05 -26.27
CA ILE A 6 15.32 -1.91 -25.34
C ILE A 6 15.52 -0.63 -26.17
N GLU A 7 14.53 -0.33 -27.00
CA GLU A 7 14.37 0.98 -27.60
C GLU A 7 12.91 1.41 -27.46
N ARG A 8 12.47 1.61 -26.21
CA ARG A 8 11.22 2.34 -25.97
C ARG A 8 11.51 3.82 -26.16
N ARG A 9 11.25 4.28 -27.38
CA ARG A 9 11.12 5.66 -27.86
C ARG A 9 10.66 6.61 -26.76
N ALA A 10 11.21 7.83 -26.77
CA ALA A 10 10.76 8.95 -25.92
C ALA A 10 9.22 9.01 -25.87
N PRO A 11 8.62 9.23 -24.69
CA PRO A 11 7.20 9.00 -24.50
C PRO A 11 6.41 9.98 -25.36
N TRP A 12 5.57 9.44 -26.24
CA TRP A 12 4.64 10.12 -27.13
C TRP A 12 3.86 11.28 -26.45
N SER A 13 3.65 11.19 -25.14
CA SER A 13 3.03 12.24 -24.30
C SER A 13 3.75 13.60 -24.27
N LEU A 14 5.06 13.67 -24.52
CA LEU A 14 5.80 14.95 -24.56
C LEU A 14 5.48 15.74 -25.84
N LYS A 15 5.25 15.03 -26.95
CA LYS A 15 4.88 15.63 -28.23
C LYS A 15 3.46 16.22 -28.19
N GLU A 16 2.54 15.49 -27.56
CA GLU A 16 1.15 15.95 -27.34
C GLU A 16 1.11 17.17 -26.41
N LYS A 17 1.77 17.13 -25.24
CA LYS A 17 1.81 18.25 -24.29
C LYS A 17 2.46 19.51 -24.88
N GLY A 18 3.49 19.36 -25.71
CA GLY A 18 4.10 20.47 -26.44
C GLY A 18 3.17 21.08 -27.49
N GLN A 19 2.38 20.27 -28.19
CA GLN A 19 1.38 20.73 -29.16
C GLN A 19 0.25 21.52 -28.50
N TYR A 20 -0.25 21.09 -27.34
CA TYR A 20 -1.27 21.84 -26.60
C TYR A 20 -0.73 23.19 -26.09
N ALA A 21 0.50 23.23 -25.58
CA ALA A 21 1.14 24.47 -25.13
C ALA A 21 1.34 25.46 -26.29
N LEU A 22 1.74 24.97 -27.47
CA LEU A 22 1.89 25.78 -28.67
C LEU A 22 0.52 26.32 -29.15
N GLY A 23 -0.49 25.45 -29.23
CA GLY A 23 -1.85 25.84 -29.62
C GLY A 23 -2.46 26.89 -28.68
N PHE A 24 -2.28 26.70 -27.38
CA PHE A 24 -2.75 27.67 -26.38
C PHE A 24 -2.03 29.02 -26.51
N GLY A 25 -0.73 29.00 -26.82
CA GLY A 25 0.04 30.21 -27.10
C GLY A 25 -0.47 30.98 -28.32
N VAL A 26 -0.76 30.30 -29.42
CA VAL A 26 -1.31 30.91 -30.65
C VAL A 26 -2.69 31.53 -30.38
N VAL A 27 -3.56 30.81 -29.68
CA VAL A 27 -4.90 31.30 -29.32
C VAL A 27 -4.82 32.53 -28.41
N ALA A 28 -3.93 32.53 -27.42
CA ALA A 28 -3.73 33.68 -26.54
C ALA A 28 -3.24 34.93 -27.30
N VAL A 29 -2.31 34.76 -28.25
CA VAL A 29 -1.83 35.85 -29.12
C VAL A 29 -2.93 36.37 -30.04
N MET A 30 -3.75 35.48 -30.60
CA MET A 30 -4.89 35.87 -31.45
C MET A 30 -5.97 36.63 -30.66
N LEU A 31 -6.31 36.19 -29.44
CA LEU A 31 -7.24 36.93 -28.59
C LEU A 31 -6.70 38.33 -28.22
N PHE A 32 -5.39 38.43 -27.97
CA PHE A 32 -4.75 39.72 -27.70
C PHE A 32 -4.85 40.66 -28.91
N LEU A 33 -4.60 40.17 -30.12
CA LEU A 33 -4.71 40.93 -31.38
C LEU A 33 -6.14 41.40 -31.67
N VAL A 34 -7.16 40.63 -31.28
CA VAL A 34 -8.58 40.98 -31.44
C VAL A 34 -9.06 42.00 -30.38
N GLY A 35 -8.18 42.42 -29.46
CA GLY A 35 -8.51 43.40 -28.42
C GLY A 35 -9.25 42.80 -27.23
N PHE A 36 -9.14 41.48 -27.03
CA PHE A 36 -9.69 40.85 -25.82
C PHE A 36 -9.01 41.42 -24.56
N PRO A 37 -9.76 41.73 -23.49
CA PRO A 37 -9.18 42.36 -22.30
C PRO A 37 -8.06 41.52 -21.67
N VAL A 38 -6.87 42.11 -21.57
CA VAL A 38 -5.66 41.44 -21.03
C VAL A 38 -5.88 40.93 -19.61
N ILE A 39 -6.67 41.65 -18.81
CA ILE A 39 -7.03 41.27 -17.43
C ILE A 39 -7.77 39.93 -17.42
N LEU A 40 -8.72 39.73 -18.34
CA LEU A 40 -9.46 38.47 -18.44
C LEU A 40 -8.55 37.34 -18.92
N LEU A 41 -7.67 37.60 -19.90
CA LEU A 41 -6.71 36.61 -20.40
C LEU A 41 -5.76 36.13 -19.28
N GLY A 42 -5.25 37.06 -18.47
CA GLY A 42 -4.44 36.75 -17.29
C GLY A 42 -5.22 36.00 -16.20
N PHE A 43 -6.48 36.35 -15.97
CA PHE A 43 -7.35 35.69 -15.00
C PHE A 43 -7.64 34.22 -15.39
N PHE A 44 -8.08 33.98 -16.63
CA PHE A 44 -8.34 32.62 -17.12
C PHE A 44 -7.04 31.80 -17.27
N GLY A 45 -5.94 32.43 -17.69
CA GLY A 45 -4.63 31.78 -17.72
C GLY A 45 -4.13 31.39 -16.34
N GLY A 46 -4.28 32.29 -15.35
CA GLY A 46 -3.94 32.04 -13.96
C GLY A 46 -4.78 30.92 -13.34
N ILE A 47 -6.10 30.91 -13.57
CA ILE A 47 -6.99 29.84 -13.11
C ILE A 47 -6.67 28.52 -13.82
N GLY A 48 -6.48 28.53 -15.14
CA GLY A 48 -6.10 27.33 -15.89
C GLY A 48 -4.78 26.73 -15.41
N PHE A 49 -3.79 27.59 -15.12
CA PHE A 49 -2.54 27.19 -14.50
C PHE A 49 -2.76 26.62 -13.10
N LEU A 50 -3.60 27.25 -12.27
CA LEU A 50 -3.90 26.78 -10.92
C LEU A 50 -4.59 25.40 -10.96
N VAL A 51 -5.57 25.23 -11.84
CA VAL A 51 -6.30 23.95 -12.03
C VAL A 51 -5.35 22.87 -12.51
N TRP A 52 -4.53 23.15 -13.53
CA TRP A 52 -3.49 22.22 -13.98
C TRP A 52 -2.52 21.88 -12.83
N LYS A 53 -2.07 22.89 -12.08
CA LYS A 53 -1.15 22.70 -10.96
C LYS A 53 -1.78 21.84 -9.86
N LEU A 54 -3.07 21.99 -9.60
CA LEU A 54 -3.82 21.23 -8.60
C LEU A 54 -4.02 19.78 -9.03
N MET A 55 -4.41 19.53 -10.30
CA MET A 55 -4.52 18.18 -10.83
C MET A 55 -3.15 17.47 -10.87
N THR A 56 -2.07 18.19 -11.14
CA THR A 56 -0.72 17.60 -11.14
C THR A 56 -0.23 17.30 -9.71
N ALA A 57 -0.84 17.88 -8.68
CA ALA A 57 -0.48 17.64 -7.28
C ALA A 57 -1.07 16.34 -6.71
N GLU A 58 -2.03 15.72 -7.40
CA GLU A 58 -2.76 14.53 -6.95
C GLU A 58 -1.87 13.29 -6.76
N SER A 59 -0.72 13.24 -7.44
CA SER A 59 0.26 12.16 -7.26
C SER A 59 0.84 12.05 -5.84
N ARG A 60 0.67 13.07 -4.98
CA ARG A 60 1.08 12.99 -3.58
C ARG A 60 0.20 12.05 -2.76
N GLY A 61 -1.06 11.88 -3.17
CA GLY A 61 -2.00 10.99 -2.48
C GLY A 61 -1.54 9.52 -2.55
N GLU A 62 -1.00 9.12 -3.70
CA GLU A 62 -0.57 7.75 -3.96
C GLU A 62 0.62 7.34 -3.08
N THR A 63 1.63 8.19 -2.97
CA THR A 63 2.76 7.94 -2.06
C THR A 63 2.32 7.83 -0.60
N ARG A 64 1.35 8.66 -0.17
CA ARG A 64 0.83 8.61 1.20
C ARG A 64 0.14 7.29 1.50
N ARG A 65 -0.62 6.73 0.55
CA ARG A 65 -1.29 5.42 0.70
C ARG A 65 -0.30 4.29 1.00
N ILE A 66 0.89 4.33 0.43
CA ILE A 66 1.95 3.33 0.69
C ILE A 66 2.40 3.36 2.16
N PHE A 67 2.65 4.56 2.70
CA PHE A 67 3.06 4.71 4.09
C PHE A 67 1.94 4.41 5.08
N GLU A 68 0.69 4.72 4.73
CA GLU A 68 -0.48 4.32 5.52
C GLU A 68 -0.64 2.80 5.53
N PHE A 69 -0.45 2.13 4.39
CA PHE A 69 -0.40 0.68 4.31
C PHE A 69 0.71 0.09 5.19
N TYR A 70 1.92 0.66 5.19
CA TYR A 70 2.99 0.19 6.07
C TYR A 70 2.67 0.35 7.56
N LEU A 71 2.01 1.44 7.94
CA LEU A 71 1.58 1.63 9.33
C LEU A 71 0.58 0.55 9.74
N THR A 72 -0.49 0.35 8.96
CA THR A 72 -1.52 -0.65 9.27
C THR A 72 -0.98 -2.08 9.19
N ALA A 73 -0.15 -2.38 8.19
CA ALA A 73 0.47 -3.69 8.06
C ALA A 73 1.42 -3.98 9.23
N ASN A 74 2.23 -3.00 9.65
CA ASN A 74 3.09 -3.17 10.81
C ASN A 74 2.30 -3.36 12.11
N GLU A 75 1.20 -2.63 12.30
CA GLU A 75 0.33 -2.79 13.47
C GLU A 75 -0.28 -4.20 13.52
N ILE A 76 -0.76 -4.71 12.38
CA ILE A 76 -1.32 -6.06 12.26
C ILE A 76 -0.25 -7.13 12.45
N LEU A 77 0.92 -6.98 11.85
CA LEU A 77 1.98 -7.98 11.90
C LEU A 77 2.73 -7.98 13.23
N ARG A 78 2.59 -6.92 14.04
CA ARG A 78 3.04 -6.93 15.42
C ARG A 78 2.21 -7.94 16.20
N GLN A 79 2.89 -8.87 16.86
CA GLN A 79 2.26 -9.89 17.70
C GLN A 79 1.80 -9.30 19.04
N ASP A 80 1.16 -8.12 19.00
CA ASP A 80 0.56 -7.55 20.19
C ASP A 80 -0.65 -8.39 20.61
N GLU A 81 -0.95 -8.42 21.91
CA GLU A 81 -2.09 -9.13 22.51
C GLU A 81 -3.47 -8.70 21.94
N ARG A 82 -3.50 -7.66 21.09
CA ARG A 82 -4.68 -7.24 20.35
C ARG A 82 -5.04 -8.28 19.28
N ARG A 83 -6.20 -8.92 19.46
CA ARG A 83 -6.82 -9.71 18.38
C ARG A 83 -7.34 -8.76 17.31
N TRP A 84 -6.83 -8.93 16.10
CA TRP A 84 -7.28 -8.21 14.91
C TRP A 84 -8.52 -8.89 14.34
N PHE A 85 -9.48 -8.10 13.88
CA PHE A 85 -10.64 -8.66 13.21
C PHE A 85 -10.30 -9.03 11.77
N GLY A 86 -10.90 -10.11 11.26
CA GLY A 86 -10.64 -10.59 9.90
C GLY A 86 -10.93 -9.54 8.81
N PHE A 87 -11.89 -8.64 9.04
CA PHE A 87 -12.19 -7.56 8.10
C PHE A 87 -11.07 -6.51 8.04
N GLU A 88 -10.43 -6.16 9.17
CA GLU A 88 -9.32 -5.18 9.21
C GLU A 88 -8.11 -5.69 8.43
N VAL A 89 -7.84 -7.00 8.54
CA VAL A 89 -6.75 -7.64 7.80
C VAL A 89 -7.06 -7.70 6.31
N LYS A 90 -8.28 -8.10 5.92
CA LYS A 90 -8.71 -8.10 4.51
C LYS A 90 -8.70 -6.71 3.89
N GLU A 91 -9.16 -5.69 4.62
CA GLU A 91 -9.11 -4.30 4.15
C GLU A 91 -7.67 -3.84 3.94
N THR A 92 -6.77 -4.17 4.86
CA THR A 92 -5.35 -3.82 4.74
C THR A 92 -4.70 -4.51 3.54
N ILE A 93 -5.02 -5.78 3.31
CA ILE A 93 -4.60 -6.53 2.11
C ILE A 93 -5.12 -5.85 0.85
N ALA A 94 -6.41 -5.52 0.79
CA ALA A 94 -7.01 -4.86 -0.37
C ALA A 94 -6.33 -3.51 -0.69
N ARG A 95 -5.96 -2.72 0.33
CA ARG A 95 -5.17 -1.50 0.15
C ARG A 95 -3.79 -1.78 -0.44
N GLY A 96 -3.09 -2.80 0.06
CA GLY A 96 -1.79 -3.21 -0.46
C GLY A 96 -1.88 -3.69 -1.92
N GLU A 97 -2.91 -4.45 -2.29
CA GLU A 97 -3.14 -4.86 -3.67
C GLU A 97 -3.46 -3.69 -4.60
N ALA A 98 -4.24 -2.71 -4.13
CA ALA A 98 -4.53 -1.51 -4.90
C ALA A 98 -3.24 -0.74 -5.25
N ILE A 99 -2.27 -0.70 -4.32
CA ILE A 99 -0.94 -0.11 -4.55
C ILE A 99 -0.17 -0.88 -5.63
N LEU A 100 -0.19 -2.22 -5.60
CA LEU A 100 0.49 -3.03 -6.63
C LEU A 100 -0.15 -2.87 -8.02
N ARG A 101 -1.47 -2.65 -8.08
CA ARG A 101 -2.18 -2.40 -9.35
C ARG A 101 -1.85 -1.04 -9.94
N SER A 102 -1.67 -0.02 -9.10
CA SER A 102 -1.36 1.33 -9.57
C SER A 102 0.12 1.53 -9.87
N MET A 103 1.00 0.88 -9.09
CA MET A 103 2.46 0.98 -9.24
C MET A 103 3.05 -0.37 -9.71
N PRO A 104 3.36 -0.54 -11.02
CA PRO A 104 3.90 -1.80 -11.54
C PRO A 104 5.34 -2.09 -11.06
N ALA A 105 6.08 -1.06 -10.64
CA ALA A 105 7.40 -1.17 -10.04
C ALA A 105 7.33 -0.83 -8.54
N ALA A 106 6.49 -1.58 -7.80
CA ALA A 106 6.27 -1.35 -6.38
C ALA A 106 7.52 -1.68 -5.54
N PRO A 107 7.73 -1.00 -4.40
CA PRO A 107 8.83 -1.31 -3.50
C PRO A 107 8.76 -2.76 -2.99
N PRO A 108 9.89 -3.48 -2.86
CA PRO A 108 9.93 -4.84 -2.37
C PRO A 108 9.35 -4.97 -0.95
N LEU A 109 9.42 -3.91 -0.15
CA LEU A 109 8.80 -3.86 1.18
C LEU A 109 7.27 -4.04 1.13
N VAL A 110 6.60 -3.54 0.07
CA VAL A 110 5.15 -3.75 -0.14
C VAL A 110 4.85 -5.22 -0.36
N HIS A 111 5.61 -5.88 -1.23
CA HIS A 111 5.47 -7.31 -1.51
C HIS A 111 5.72 -8.15 -0.26
N PHE A 112 6.76 -7.84 0.52
CA PHE A 112 7.01 -8.52 1.80
C PHE A 112 5.84 -8.35 2.78
N ALA A 113 5.37 -7.12 2.98
CA ALA A 113 4.28 -6.85 3.92
C ALA A 113 2.98 -7.56 3.50
N LEU A 114 2.64 -7.57 2.20
CA LEU A 114 1.50 -8.32 1.67
C LEU A 114 1.65 -9.83 1.88
N GLY A 115 2.83 -10.40 1.56
CA GLY A 115 3.09 -11.82 1.76
C GLY A 115 2.97 -12.24 3.22
N ALA A 116 3.47 -11.42 4.14
CA ALA A 116 3.34 -11.66 5.57
C ALA A 116 1.88 -11.56 6.07
N LEU A 117 1.09 -10.62 5.52
CA LEU A 117 -0.34 -10.51 5.84
C LEU A 117 -1.12 -11.74 5.32
N TYR A 118 -0.85 -12.20 4.10
CA TYR A 118 -1.46 -13.41 3.55
C TYR A 118 -1.12 -14.66 4.38
N SER A 119 0.14 -14.80 4.80
CA SER A 119 0.57 -15.87 5.70
C SER A 119 -0.22 -15.85 7.04
N LYS A 120 -0.55 -14.66 7.55
CA LYS A 120 -1.35 -14.49 8.77
C LYS A 120 -2.82 -14.85 8.59
N VAL A 121 -3.39 -14.63 7.40
CA VAL A 121 -4.79 -15.00 7.07
C VAL A 121 -4.94 -16.50 6.80
N GLY A 122 -3.86 -17.17 6.38
CA GLY A 122 -3.84 -18.59 6.02
C GLY A 122 -3.85 -18.84 4.50
N ASP A 123 -3.80 -17.79 3.69
CA ASP A 123 -3.73 -17.89 2.23
C ASP A 123 -2.27 -18.07 1.79
N TYR A 124 -1.73 -19.27 2.02
CA TYR A 124 -0.31 -19.56 1.81
C TYR A 124 0.14 -19.51 0.34
N SER A 125 -0.77 -19.68 -0.62
CA SER A 125 -0.47 -19.64 -2.06
C SER A 125 -0.09 -18.24 -2.54
N LEU A 126 -0.86 -17.24 -2.13
CA LEU A 126 -0.56 -15.83 -2.41
C LEU A 126 0.63 -15.35 -1.60
N ALA A 127 0.79 -15.84 -0.37
CA ALA A 127 1.96 -15.55 0.46
C ALA A 127 3.27 -16.00 -0.22
N ASP A 128 3.35 -17.25 -0.71
CA ASP A 128 4.55 -17.75 -1.40
C ASP A 128 4.86 -16.92 -2.66
N LYS A 129 3.85 -16.55 -3.46
CA LYS A 129 4.03 -15.70 -4.66
C LYS A 129 4.63 -14.32 -4.32
N HIS A 130 4.13 -13.66 -3.28
CA HIS A 130 4.64 -12.34 -2.89
C HIS A 130 6.00 -12.41 -2.19
N LEU A 131 6.25 -13.45 -1.37
CA LEU A 131 7.50 -13.63 -0.64
C LEU A 131 8.65 -14.08 -1.54
N SER A 132 8.40 -15.00 -2.49
CA SER A 132 9.41 -15.47 -3.46
C SER A 132 9.99 -14.33 -4.29
N MET A 133 9.13 -13.42 -4.77
CA MET A 133 9.56 -12.23 -5.53
C MET A 133 10.54 -11.33 -4.76
N VAL A 134 10.51 -11.36 -3.43
CA VAL A 134 11.37 -10.53 -2.57
C VAL A 134 12.55 -11.31 -1.99
N ALA A 135 12.41 -12.63 -1.85
CA ALA A 135 13.45 -13.52 -1.36
C ALA A 135 14.60 -13.68 -2.36
N ASP A 136 14.30 -13.59 -3.65
CA ASP A 136 15.30 -13.53 -4.71
C ASP A 136 15.98 -12.14 -4.69
N GLU A 137 17.20 -12.07 -4.14
CA GLU A 137 17.96 -10.82 -3.99
C GLU A 137 18.09 -10.05 -5.31
N GLU A 138 18.16 -10.77 -6.44
CA GLU A 138 18.27 -10.22 -7.78
C GLU A 138 16.98 -9.54 -8.27
N ALA A 139 15.80 -10.09 -7.93
CA ALA A 139 14.50 -9.48 -8.24
C ALA A 139 14.19 -8.29 -7.30
N SER A 140 14.77 -8.30 -6.10
CA SER A 140 14.59 -7.24 -5.10
C SER A 140 15.64 -6.12 -5.17
N ASN A 141 16.58 -6.20 -6.12
CA ASN A 141 17.67 -5.24 -6.23
C ASN A 141 17.20 -3.90 -6.84
N GLU A 142 16.80 -2.97 -5.97
CA GLU A 142 16.37 -1.62 -6.34
C GLU A 142 17.46 -0.82 -7.09
N LEU A 143 18.74 -1.21 -6.97
CA LEU A 143 19.86 -0.55 -7.66
C LEU A 143 19.84 -0.79 -9.17
N ALA A 144 19.16 -1.82 -9.65
CA ALA A 144 19.03 -2.12 -11.08
C ALA A 144 18.07 -1.17 -11.81
N ILE A 145 17.28 -0.37 -11.08
CA ILE A 145 16.27 0.52 -11.66
C ILE A 145 16.93 1.82 -12.14
N VAL A 146 17.29 1.89 -13.41
CA VAL A 146 17.90 3.07 -14.05
C VAL A 146 16.87 4.18 -14.33
N PHE A 147 15.65 3.82 -14.75
CA PHE A 147 14.58 4.76 -15.09
C PHE A 147 13.35 4.55 -14.19
N PRO A 148 13.31 5.18 -13.01
CA PRO A 148 12.21 4.99 -12.07
C PRO A 148 10.92 5.67 -12.55
N SER A 149 9.78 5.06 -12.25
CA SER A 149 8.46 5.66 -12.46
C SER A 149 8.33 6.97 -11.65
N LYS A 150 7.38 7.82 -12.03
CA LYS A 150 7.13 9.08 -11.29
C LYS A 150 6.74 8.79 -9.83
N GLU A 151 5.91 7.79 -9.59
CA GLU A 151 5.45 7.42 -8.26
C GLU A 151 6.59 6.87 -7.40
N LEU A 152 7.48 6.04 -7.96
CA LEU A 152 8.64 5.51 -7.24
C LEU A 152 9.62 6.63 -6.86
N ARG A 153 9.78 7.64 -7.72
CA ARG A 153 10.56 8.86 -7.39
C ARG A 153 9.93 9.66 -6.26
N ASP A 154 8.60 9.81 -6.29
CA ASP A 154 7.87 10.53 -5.25
C ASP A 154 7.94 9.75 -3.91
N TYR A 155 7.79 8.43 -3.94
CA TYR A 155 8.00 7.53 -2.80
C TYR A 155 9.39 7.65 -2.19
N THR A 156 10.45 7.45 -2.99
CA THR A 156 11.83 7.53 -2.51
C THR A 156 12.19 8.92 -1.99
N ARG A 157 11.63 10.00 -2.57
CA ARG A 157 11.80 11.36 -2.04
C ARG A 157 11.20 11.51 -0.65
N VAL A 158 9.98 11.01 -0.44
CA VAL A 158 9.31 11.05 0.87
C VAL A 158 10.04 10.14 1.87
N LEU A 159 10.45 8.94 1.45
CA LEU A 159 11.21 8.00 2.27
C LEU A 159 12.51 8.64 2.78
N ARG A 160 13.32 9.23 1.88
CA ARG A 160 14.55 9.95 2.27
C ARG A 160 14.29 11.12 3.21
N LYS A 161 13.16 11.82 3.05
CA LYS A 161 12.77 12.90 3.96
C LYS A 161 12.51 12.35 5.37
N ILE A 162 11.77 11.25 5.48
CA ILE A 162 11.48 10.57 6.75
C ILE A 162 12.77 10.00 7.38
N GLU A 163 13.68 9.45 6.57
CA GLU A 163 14.96 8.92 7.05
C GLU A 163 15.89 10.01 7.57
N ARG A 164 15.95 11.15 6.88
CA ARG A 164 16.75 12.31 7.30
C ARG A 164 16.20 12.94 8.58
N ASN A 165 14.88 13.09 8.67
CA ASN A 165 14.19 13.73 9.79
C ASN A 165 13.13 12.78 10.40
N PRO A 166 13.53 11.78 11.20
CA PRO A 166 12.58 10.81 11.77
C PRO A 166 11.57 11.45 12.75
N ALA A 167 11.89 12.64 13.28
CA ALA A 167 11.00 13.38 14.17
C ALA A 167 9.74 13.92 13.47
N GLU A 168 9.76 14.12 12.14
CA GLU A 168 8.59 14.61 11.39
C GLU A 168 7.49 13.54 11.25
N ALA A 169 7.87 12.26 11.25
CA ALA A 169 6.95 11.13 11.11
C ALA A 169 7.44 9.91 11.91
N PRO A 170 7.42 9.98 13.27
CA PRO A 170 8.04 8.97 14.12
C PRO A 170 7.38 7.60 13.99
N LEU A 171 6.04 7.55 13.86
CA LEU A 171 5.28 6.32 13.67
C LEU A 171 5.64 5.63 12.35
N THR A 172 5.67 6.40 11.25
CA THR A 172 5.99 5.88 9.92
C THR A 172 7.44 5.39 9.85
N SER A 173 8.38 6.17 10.41
CA SER A 173 9.79 5.78 10.51
C SER A 173 9.97 4.47 11.27
N ALA A 174 9.29 4.32 12.42
CA ALA A 174 9.35 3.10 13.21
C ALA A 174 8.74 1.89 12.48
N ALA A 175 7.58 2.06 11.84
CA ALA A 175 6.91 1.00 11.10
C ALA A 175 7.74 0.51 9.91
N VAL A 176 8.29 1.43 9.09
CA VAL A 176 9.15 1.07 7.96
C VAL A 176 10.38 0.30 8.45
N ARG A 177 11.06 0.79 9.49
CA ARG A 177 12.24 0.10 10.06
C ARG A 177 11.90 -1.27 10.64
N ALA A 178 10.75 -1.40 11.29
CA ALA A 178 10.29 -2.67 11.86
C ALA A 178 9.97 -3.69 10.75
N LEU A 179 9.28 -3.28 9.70
CA LEU A 179 8.99 -4.12 8.54
C LEU A 179 10.26 -4.49 7.77
N GLU A 180 11.21 -3.57 7.59
CA GLU A 180 12.49 -3.88 6.95
C GLU A 180 13.33 -4.88 7.75
N ARG A 181 13.38 -4.75 9.08
CA ARG A 181 14.03 -5.76 9.94
C ARG A 181 13.30 -7.10 9.86
N ALA A 182 11.97 -7.08 9.85
CA ALA A 182 11.18 -8.28 9.69
C ALA A 182 11.46 -8.97 8.35
N ARG A 183 11.56 -8.20 7.26
CA ARG A 183 11.94 -8.70 5.95
C ARG A 183 13.29 -9.39 6.00
N LYS A 184 14.33 -8.71 6.49
CA LYS A 184 15.69 -9.27 6.54
C LYS A 184 15.79 -10.53 7.39
N ASN A 185 15.11 -10.57 8.53
CA ASN A 185 15.27 -11.65 9.49
C ASN A 185 14.33 -12.84 9.25
N ARG A 186 13.11 -12.57 8.76
CA ARG A 186 12.01 -13.57 8.72
C ARG A 186 11.58 -13.97 7.33
N ILE A 187 12.09 -13.36 6.26
CA ILE A 187 11.60 -13.66 4.91
C ILE A 187 11.79 -15.14 4.53
N GLN A 188 12.99 -15.69 4.74
CA GLN A 188 13.28 -17.09 4.42
C GLN A 188 12.48 -18.05 5.29
N GLU A 189 12.38 -17.73 6.59
CA GLU A 189 11.59 -18.51 7.55
C GLU A 189 10.10 -18.54 7.16
N LEU A 190 9.50 -17.37 6.89
CA LEU A 190 8.09 -17.25 6.49
C LEU A 190 7.82 -17.95 5.16
N LEU A 191 8.75 -17.84 4.21
CA LEU A 191 8.63 -18.49 2.91
C LEU A 191 8.63 -20.02 3.08
N GLN A 192 9.59 -20.56 3.84
CA GLN A 192 9.63 -22.00 4.14
C GLN A 192 8.36 -22.46 4.85
N GLN A 193 7.88 -21.71 5.86
CA GLN A 193 6.62 -22.00 6.55
C GLN A 193 5.43 -22.04 5.58
N CYS A 194 5.35 -21.10 4.63
CA CYS A 194 4.28 -21.11 3.63
C CYS A 194 4.36 -22.34 2.73
N ARG A 195 5.56 -22.72 2.28
CA ARG A 195 5.78 -23.92 1.44
C ARG A 195 5.43 -25.21 2.18
N ASP A 196 5.84 -25.32 3.45
CA ASP A 196 5.53 -26.49 4.28
C ASP A 196 4.03 -26.64 4.48
N ARG A 197 3.31 -25.53 4.75
CA ARG A 197 1.85 -25.52 4.89
C ARG A 197 1.12 -25.84 3.59
N LEU A 198 1.62 -25.38 2.45
CA LEU A 198 1.08 -25.74 1.14
C LEU A 198 1.27 -27.24 0.86
N ALA A 199 2.44 -27.79 1.18
CA ALA A 199 2.71 -29.22 1.05
C ALA A 199 1.82 -30.07 1.98
N GLU A 200 1.60 -29.62 3.22
CA GLU A 200 0.69 -30.26 4.17
C GLU A 200 -0.76 -30.24 3.67
N THR A 201 -1.23 -29.10 3.16
CA THR A 201 -2.57 -28.97 2.55
C THR A 201 -2.72 -29.90 1.34
N ALA A 202 -1.70 -30.00 0.48
CA ALA A 202 -1.71 -30.88 -0.67
C ALA A 202 -1.73 -32.38 -0.28
N ARG A 203 -1.08 -32.77 0.82
CA ARG A 203 -1.13 -34.15 1.35
C ARG A 203 -2.48 -34.50 1.97
N THR A 204 -3.13 -33.51 2.59
CA THR A 204 -4.41 -33.70 3.31
C THR A 204 -5.61 -33.66 2.36
N THR A 205 -5.42 -33.16 1.14
CA THR A 205 -6.42 -33.22 0.07
C THR A 205 -6.05 -34.38 -0.86
N PRO A 206 -6.44 -35.63 -0.56
CA PRO A 206 -6.28 -36.71 -1.53
C PRO A 206 -7.01 -36.28 -2.79
N ALA A 207 -6.34 -36.39 -3.94
CA ALA A 207 -6.99 -36.28 -5.23
C ALA A 207 -8.22 -37.20 -5.20
N LEU A 208 -9.42 -36.61 -5.15
CA LEU A 208 -10.61 -37.35 -5.52
C LEU A 208 -10.36 -37.78 -6.96
N ASN A 209 -10.04 -39.06 -7.14
CA ASN A 209 -10.27 -39.72 -8.41
C ASN A 209 -11.68 -39.30 -8.86
N PRO A 210 -11.87 -38.76 -10.07
CA PRO A 210 -13.22 -38.51 -10.55
C PRO A 210 -13.98 -39.83 -10.43
N PRO A 211 -15.15 -39.87 -9.75
CA PRO A 211 -16.01 -41.03 -9.85
C PRO A 211 -16.22 -41.32 -11.33
N ASP A 212 -16.04 -42.57 -11.75
CA ASP A 212 -16.44 -43.03 -13.07
C ASP A 212 -17.97 -42.89 -13.19
N TYR A 213 -18.46 -41.69 -13.52
CA TYR A 213 -19.87 -41.45 -13.85
C TYR A 213 -20.24 -42.00 -15.24
N ALA A 214 -19.29 -42.61 -15.96
CA ALA A 214 -19.49 -43.11 -17.32
C ALA A 214 -20.31 -44.41 -17.41
N ALA A 215 -20.67 -45.04 -16.28
CA ALA A 215 -21.40 -46.31 -16.26
C ALA A 215 -22.88 -46.20 -15.83
N MET A 216 -23.41 -45.01 -15.54
CA MET A 216 -24.79 -44.85 -15.07
C MET A 216 -25.46 -43.58 -15.61
N ALA A 217 -25.78 -43.54 -16.92
CA ALA A 217 -26.92 -42.77 -17.46
C ALA A 217 -27.06 -42.96 -18.99
N GLU A 218 -27.07 -44.20 -19.49
CA GLU A 218 -27.85 -44.51 -20.69
C GLU A 218 -29.19 -45.08 -20.22
N GLU A 219 -30.19 -44.21 -20.06
CA GLU A 219 -31.62 -44.46 -20.30
C GLU A 219 -32.43 -43.28 -19.74
N GLY A 220 -33.21 -42.61 -20.60
CA GLY A 220 -34.22 -41.64 -20.16
C GLY A 220 -34.24 -40.33 -20.94
N SER A 221 -34.49 -40.41 -22.24
CA SER A 221 -34.89 -39.26 -23.06
C SER A 221 -36.35 -38.88 -22.77
N GLN A 222 -36.60 -37.63 -22.36
CA GLN A 222 -37.56 -36.68 -22.99
C GLN A 222 -38.23 -35.66 -22.03
N THR A 223 -38.25 -34.40 -22.49
CA THR A 223 -39.20 -33.28 -22.22
C THR A 223 -39.10 -32.58 -20.85
N ASN A 224 -39.14 -31.24 -20.69
CA ASN A 224 -39.66 -30.13 -21.51
C ASN A 224 -38.90 -28.82 -21.23
N LEU A 225 -38.81 -27.97 -22.26
CA LEU A 225 -38.47 -26.55 -22.15
C LEU A 225 -39.59 -25.78 -21.46
N THR A 226 -39.27 -24.87 -20.56
CA THR A 226 -40.04 -23.61 -20.44
C THR A 226 -39.12 -22.48 -19.96
N ALA A 227 -39.07 -21.43 -20.77
CA ALA A 227 -38.33 -20.21 -20.55
C ALA A 227 -39.10 -19.28 -19.61
N THR A 228 -38.41 -18.67 -18.64
CA THR A 228 -38.83 -17.42 -18.01
C THR A 228 -37.62 -16.52 -17.79
N ASP A 229 -37.54 -15.55 -18.69
CA ASP A 229 -36.98 -14.19 -18.62
C ASP A 229 -36.64 -13.66 -17.20
N GLU A 230 -35.34 -13.48 -16.91
CA GLU A 230 -34.87 -12.73 -15.75
C GLU A 230 -34.38 -11.33 -16.18
N LYS A 231 -35.14 -10.31 -15.77
CA LYS A 231 -34.69 -8.90 -15.74
C LYS A 231 -33.80 -8.66 -14.52
N PRO A 232 -32.70 -7.88 -14.63
CA PRO A 232 -31.88 -7.52 -13.49
C PRO A 232 -32.52 -6.37 -12.69
N HIS A 233 -32.74 -6.59 -11.40
CA HIS A 233 -33.19 -5.56 -10.47
C HIS A 233 -31.96 -4.79 -9.94
N ASN A 234 -31.82 -3.55 -10.40
CA ASN A 234 -30.98 -2.53 -9.76
C ASN A 234 -31.58 -2.20 -8.38
N PHE A 235 -30.75 -2.18 -7.34
CA PHE A 235 -31.07 -1.54 -6.07
C PHE A 235 -29.93 -0.58 -5.74
N ASP A 236 -30.10 0.66 -6.17
CA ASP A 236 -29.57 1.82 -5.48
C ASP A 236 -30.41 1.99 -4.21
N ASP A 237 -29.79 1.94 -3.04
CA ASP A 237 -30.40 2.56 -1.86
C ASP A 237 -29.33 3.32 -1.06
N ALA A 238 -29.60 4.60 -0.95
CA ALA A 238 -28.80 5.58 -0.25
C ALA A 238 -29.24 5.57 1.22
N THR A 239 -28.34 5.25 2.13
CA THR A 239 -28.57 5.51 3.55
C THR A 239 -27.60 6.57 4.04
N GLU A 240 -28.20 7.70 4.42
CA GLU A 240 -27.61 8.89 4.99
C GLU A 240 -26.77 8.60 6.24
N MET A 241 -25.55 9.15 6.26
CA MET A 241 -24.68 9.18 7.44
C MET A 241 -24.93 10.48 8.22
N PRO A 242 -25.14 10.45 9.55
CA PRO A 242 -25.19 11.67 10.33
C PRO A 242 -23.78 12.26 10.52
N SER A 243 -23.68 13.52 10.11
CA SER A 243 -22.60 14.47 10.41
C SER A 243 -22.42 14.66 11.92
N VAL A 244 -21.19 14.51 12.41
CA VAL A 244 -20.77 15.08 13.70
C VAL A 244 -19.58 16.01 13.44
N THR A 245 -19.87 17.31 13.52
CA THR A 245 -18.90 18.40 13.57
C THR A 245 -18.81 18.89 15.01
N ALA A 246 -17.59 19.25 15.46
CA ALA A 246 -17.18 20.02 16.66
C ALA A 246 -16.14 19.23 17.48
N SER A 247 -15.08 19.78 18.07
CA SER A 247 -14.56 21.15 18.16
C SER A 247 -13.18 21.12 18.84
N ASN A 248 -12.36 22.11 18.53
CA ASN A 248 -11.24 22.70 19.27
C ASN A 248 -10.96 22.25 20.73
N GLY A 249 -9.67 21.95 20.98
CA GLY A 249 -8.86 22.62 22.01
C GLY A 249 -8.90 22.10 23.46
N SER A 250 -7.70 22.12 24.10
CA SER A 250 -7.39 22.24 25.55
C SER A 250 -6.49 21.12 26.13
N PRO A 251 -5.78 21.31 27.27
CA PRO A 251 -4.35 21.61 27.29
C PRO A 251 -3.53 20.63 28.17
N ALA A 252 -2.22 20.89 28.27
CA ALA A 252 -1.23 20.14 29.05
C ALA A 252 -1.68 19.77 30.49
N ARG A 253 -1.72 18.47 30.79
CA ARG A 253 -1.95 17.95 32.15
C ARG A 253 -0.64 17.86 32.95
N ARG A 254 -0.57 18.67 34.01
CA ARG A 254 0.36 18.56 35.14
C ARG A 254 0.35 17.15 35.75
N ARG A 255 1.53 16.63 36.07
CA ARG A 255 1.73 15.35 36.79
C ARG A 255 1.27 15.48 38.24
N LYS A 256 0.44 14.54 38.71
CA LYS A 256 0.08 14.36 40.13
C LYS A 256 1.24 13.73 40.92
N PRO A 257 1.41 14.07 42.22
CA PRO A 257 2.38 13.39 43.08
C PRO A 257 1.93 11.94 43.36
N ARG A 258 2.91 11.03 43.40
CA ARG A 258 2.74 9.58 43.35
C ARG A 258 2.62 8.98 44.76
N ASP A 259 1.71 8.01 44.91
CA ASP A 259 1.34 7.34 46.15
C ASP A 259 2.50 6.48 46.74
N PRO A 260 2.87 6.65 48.03
CA PRO A 260 3.95 5.90 48.68
C PRO A 260 3.62 4.42 48.98
N ARG A 261 2.44 3.90 48.63
CA ARG A 261 2.07 2.49 48.85
C ARG A 261 2.17 1.59 47.61
N ASP A 262 2.68 2.10 46.48
CA ASP A 262 2.89 1.32 45.26
C ASP A 262 4.03 0.29 45.46
N PRO A 263 3.84 -1.03 45.29
CA PRO A 263 4.88 -2.05 45.45
C PRO A 263 6.06 -1.92 44.44
N ARG A 264 6.03 -0.90 43.58
CA ARG A 264 7.14 -0.47 42.71
C ARG A 264 8.06 0.57 43.36
N HIS A 265 7.83 0.98 44.61
CA HIS A 265 8.59 2.04 45.32
C HIS A 265 10.07 1.71 45.61
N GLY A 266 10.53 0.51 45.31
CA GLY A 266 11.93 0.09 45.49
C GLY A 266 12.63 -0.40 44.21
N ARG A 267 12.01 -0.26 43.04
CA ARG A 267 12.67 -0.60 41.78
C ARG A 267 13.49 0.59 41.29
N LYS A 268 14.81 0.43 41.29
CA LYS A 268 15.74 1.39 40.68
C LYS A 268 15.26 1.72 39.27
N THR A 269 15.29 3.00 38.95
CA THR A 269 14.97 3.45 37.59
C THR A 269 16.03 2.92 36.62
N ILE A 270 15.69 2.75 35.35
CA ILE A 270 16.65 2.29 34.33
C ILE A 270 17.88 3.21 34.28
N SER A 271 17.71 4.50 34.57
CA SER A 271 18.79 5.47 34.72
C SER A 271 19.72 5.19 35.92
N GLU A 272 19.19 4.78 37.07
CA GLU A 272 20.01 4.38 38.22
C GLU A 272 20.75 3.07 37.97
N VAL A 273 20.10 2.10 37.30
CA VAL A 273 20.75 0.82 36.94
C VAL A 273 21.90 1.05 35.95
N LEU A 274 21.73 1.97 35.00
CA LEU A 274 22.80 2.36 34.08
C LEU A 274 23.96 3.04 34.83
N HIS A 275 23.67 3.94 35.77
CA HIS A 275 24.72 4.57 36.57
C HIS A 275 25.53 3.57 37.41
N ASP A 276 24.86 2.61 38.07
CA ASP A 276 25.56 1.57 38.83
C ASP A 276 26.50 0.72 37.95
N ILE A 277 26.14 0.44 36.69
CA ILE A 277 26.97 -0.33 35.75
C ILE A 277 28.20 0.46 35.30
N TYR A 278 28.06 1.77 35.11
CA TYR A 278 29.19 2.61 34.70
C TYR A 278 30.14 2.92 35.86
N ASP A 279 29.63 3.06 37.08
CA ASP A 279 30.44 3.36 38.27
C ASP A 279 31.11 2.10 38.86
N SER A 280 30.61 0.88 38.59
CA SER A 280 31.21 -0.37 39.10
C SER A 280 32.47 -0.83 38.36
N HIS A 281 32.90 -0.09 37.34
CA HIS A 281 34.08 -0.41 36.52
C HIS A 281 35.14 0.72 36.51
N ALA A 282 35.10 1.62 37.49
CA ALA A 282 36.11 2.65 37.74
C ALA A 282 36.97 2.33 38.97
#